data_AF-A0A8J5R1Z2-F1
#
_entry.id   AF-A0A8J5R1Z2-F1
#
_cell.length_a   1.000
_cell.length_b   1.000
_cell.length_c   1.000
_cell.angle_alpha   90.00
_cell.angle_beta   90.00
_cell.angle_gamma   90.00
#
_symmetry.space_group_name_H-M   'P 1'
#
loop_
_entity.id
_entity.type
_entity.pdbx_description
1 polymer ?
#
loop_
_entity_poly.entity_id
_entity_poly.type
_entity_poly.pdbx_seq_one_letter_code
_entity_poly.pdbx_strand_id
1 'polypeptide(L)'
;MSESSADTHNDGEPESPAAEAKQPSVAAADDDEVTRFVPRVIRTAAAAAGSSLKPPHPGYSPKLSIDMARAHSWAPYVTVIPALRSLSLARLVDEASRGAAREAISELYKHAKPPFDAAGRRFPAGEVYVCLDRAPLAANIQSIQRHLMMAEASPSYSDNLSNIVEGYMTGVSNAIDALTADDRWDPVLYDREGFESAFLLTWTEP
;
A
#
# COMPACT_ATOMS: atom_id res chain seq x y z
N MET A 1 0.58 -21.04 75.57
CA MET A 1 1.63 -21.99 76.01
C MET A 1 2.61 -22.07 74.84
N SER A 2 3.53 -21.11 74.73
CA SER A 2 4.81 -21.02 75.48
C SER A 2 5.78 -22.09 74.97
N GLU A 3 6.71 -21.70 74.09
CA GLU A 3 8.17 -21.48 74.37
C GLU A 3 8.94 -22.82 74.32
N SER A 4 10.17 -22.97 73.82
CA SER A 4 11.37 -22.12 73.80
C SER A 4 12.40 -22.85 72.92
N SER A 5 13.23 -22.22 72.08
CA SER A 5 14.61 -21.68 72.33
C SER A 5 15.45 -22.13 71.11
N ALA A 6 16.50 -21.48 70.61
CA ALA A 6 17.42 -20.42 71.05
C ALA A 6 18.20 -19.98 69.77
N ASP A 7 18.43 -18.68 69.50
CA ASP A 7 19.61 -17.87 69.90
C ASP A 7 20.81 -18.12 68.92
N THR A 8 21.64 -17.21 68.39
CA THR A 8 21.99 -15.80 68.66
C THR A 8 22.79 -15.23 67.46
N HIS A 9 22.51 -13.98 67.07
CA HIS A 9 23.41 -12.84 66.69
C HIS A 9 24.80 -13.07 66.04
N ASN A 10 25.14 -12.33 64.98
CA ASN A 10 25.97 -11.10 65.08
C ASN A 10 26.24 -10.40 63.72
N ASP A 11 25.87 -9.11 63.68
CA ASP A 11 26.49 -7.91 63.09
C ASP A 11 27.37 -7.95 61.84
N GLY A 12 27.03 -7.02 60.93
CA GLY A 12 27.97 -6.46 59.96
C GLY A 12 27.30 -5.63 58.87
N GLU A 13 26.83 -4.44 59.18
CA GLU A 13 26.74 -3.35 58.20
C GLU A 13 27.90 -2.39 58.50
N PRO A 14 28.59 -1.90 57.45
CA PRO A 14 28.42 -0.48 57.19
C PRO A 14 28.43 -0.09 55.70
N GLU A 15 27.68 0.98 55.43
CA GLU A 15 28.00 2.11 54.54
C GLU A 15 27.97 1.94 53.00
N SER A 16 26.92 2.55 52.45
CA SER A 16 26.75 3.14 51.11
C SER A 16 27.97 3.95 50.59
N PRO A 17 28.18 4.18 49.26
CA PRO A 17 27.22 4.98 48.47
C PRO A 17 27.12 4.78 46.94
N ALA A 18 26.05 5.38 46.41
CA ALA A 18 25.94 6.07 45.12
C ALA A 18 25.95 5.26 43.81
N ALA A 19 24.77 5.15 43.19
CA ALA A 19 24.58 5.59 41.81
C ALA A 19 23.11 5.97 41.60
N GLU A 20 22.84 7.26 41.76
CA GLU A 20 21.61 7.94 41.38
C GLU A 20 21.41 7.79 39.85
N ALA A 21 20.62 6.80 39.43
CA ALA A 21 20.16 6.68 38.06
C ALA A 21 19.08 7.75 37.83
N LYS A 22 19.56 8.92 37.43
CA LYS A 22 18.77 10.08 36.99
C LYS A 22 17.83 9.64 35.87
N GLN A 23 16.55 9.37 36.20
CA GLN A 23 15.50 9.23 35.21
C GLN A 23 15.33 10.58 34.50
N PRO A 24 15.52 10.67 33.17
CA PRO A 24 15.09 11.86 32.45
C PRO A 24 13.56 11.87 32.44
N SER A 25 13.01 12.89 33.09
CA SER A 25 11.60 13.27 33.06
C SER A 25 11.14 13.40 31.60
N VAL A 26 10.13 12.63 31.21
CA VAL A 26 9.40 12.87 29.97
C VAL A 26 8.51 14.09 30.21
N ALA A 27 9.02 15.26 29.84
CA ALA A 27 8.19 16.43 29.62
C ALA A 27 7.49 16.27 28.27
N ALA A 28 6.17 16.42 28.28
CA ALA A 28 5.34 16.44 27.10
C ALA A 28 5.83 17.54 26.13
N ALA A 29 6.07 17.16 24.88
CA ALA A 29 6.10 18.08 23.76
C ALA A 29 5.04 17.59 22.78
N ASP A 30 4.01 18.42 22.67
CA ASP A 30 2.88 18.29 21.77
C ASP A 30 3.26 18.78 20.36
N ASP A 31 2.74 18.05 19.39
CA ASP A 31 2.55 18.32 17.96
C ASP A 31 3.69 18.72 16.98
N ASP A 32 3.82 17.81 16.01
CA ASP A 32 3.79 18.04 14.54
C ASP A 32 5.07 18.49 13.81
N GLU A 33 6.15 17.73 13.97
CA GLU A 33 7.15 17.62 12.91
C GLU A 33 7.40 16.14 12.58
N VAL A 34 6.68 15.63 11.58
CA VAL A 34 6.89 14.29 11.00
C VAL A 34 8.28 14.25 10.36
N THR A 35 9.29 13.94 11.19
CA THR A 35 10.65 13.68 10.75
C THR A 35 10.68 12.33 10.05
N ARG A 36 10.34 12.33 8.76
CA ARG A 36 10.50 11.15 7.89
C ARG A 36 11.95 10.69 8.01
N PHE A 37 12.16 9.50 8.58
CA PHE A 37 13.48 8.91 8.72
C PHE A 37 13.95 8.44 7.34
N VAL A 38 14.54 9.35 6.57
CA VAL A 38 15.17 9.01 5.29
C VAL A 38 16.52 8.34 5.57
N PRO A 39 16.74 7.08 5.15
CA PRO A 39 18.02 6.40 5.28
C PRO A 39 19.21 7.26 4.78
N ARG A 40 20.33 7.23 5.50
CA ARG A 40 21.52 8.09 5.23
C ARG A 40 22.00 8.01 3.77
N VAL A 41 21.85 6.85 3.13
CA VAL A 41 22.23 6.61 1.73
C VAL A 41 21.46 7.51 0.77
N ILE A 42 20.16 7.73 1.02
CA ILE A 42 19.31 8.60 0.21
C ILE A 42 19.68 10.07 0.43
N ARG A 43 20.02 10.47 1.68
CA ARG A 43 20.50 11.84 1.97
C ARG A 43 21.80 12.16 1.22
N THR A 44 22.74 11.21 1.20
CA THR A 44 24.01 11.38 0.45
C THR A 44 23.81 11.39 -1.06
N ALA A 45 22.88 10.59 -1.60
CA ALA A 45 22.54 10.62 -3.01
C ALA A 45 21.86 11.94 -3.42
N ALA A 46 20.95 12.45 -2.58
CA ALA A 46 20.27 13.73 -2.79
C ALA A 46 21.25 14.92 -2.71
N ALA A 47 22.19 14.91 -1.75
CA ALA A 47 23.22 15.93 -1.62
C ALA A 47 24.22 15.91 -2.81
N ALA A 48 24.55 14.72 -3.32
CA ALA A 48 25.40 14.58 -4.50
C ALA A 48 24.69 15.07 -5.79
N ALA A 49 23.38 14.85 -5.89
CA ALA A 49 22.55 15.32 -7.01
C ALA A 49 22.34 16.86 -6.99
N GLY A 50 22.37 17.49 -5.82
CA GLY A 50 22.21 18.95 -5.66
C GLY A 50 23.37 19.80 -6.18
N SER A 51 24.46 19.20 -6.66
CA SER A 51 25.62 19.92 -7.22
C SER A 51 25.62 20.07 -8.74
N SER A 52 24.65 19.47 -9.45
CA SER A 52 24.58 19.52 -10.91
C SER A 52 23.61 20.61 -11.38
N LEU A 53 24.14 21.81 -11.62
CA LEU A 53 23.50 22.93 -12.32
C LEU A 53 23.30 22.64 -13.82
N LYS A 54 22.68 21.50 -14.15
CA LYS A 54 22.18 21.24 -15.50
C LYS A 54 20.77 21.83 -15.57
N PRO A 55 20.41 22.59 -16.62
CA PRO A 55 19.05 23.11 -16.75
C PRO A 55 18.05 21.95 -16.63
N PRO A 56 16.95 22.14 -15.87
CA PRO A 56 15.96 21.09 -15.68
C PRO A 56 15.50 20.61 -17.07
N HIS A 57 15.68 19.33 -17.32
CA HIS A 57 15.17 18.72 -18.55
C HIS A 57 13.64 18.82 -18.51
N PRO A 58 13.00 19.25 -19.61
CA PRO A 58 11.54 19.37 -19.64
C PRO A 58 10.89 18.01 -19.35
N GLY A 59 9.79 18.03 -18.62
CA GLY A 59 9.09 16.84 -18.15
C GLY A 59 9.18 16.63 -16.64
N TYR A 60 8.89 15.39 -16.22
CA TYR A 60 8.93 15.00 -14.81
C TYR A 60 10.36 14.84 -14.28
N SER A 61 10.56 15.17 -13.00
CA SER A 61 11.78 14.89 -12.24
C SER A 61 11.47 14.64 -10.76
N PRO A 62 12.26 13.86 -10.01
CA PRO A 62 13.52 13.21 -10.39
C PRO A 62 13.31 11.86 -11.11
N LYS A 63 14.31 11.43 -11.90
CA LYS A 63 14.23 10.21 -12.73
C LYS A 63 13.87 8.94 -11.95
N LEU A 64 14.43 8.76 -10.76
CA LEU A 64 14.15 7.58 -9.94
C LEU A 64 12.65 7.47 -9.59
N SER A 65 12.02 8.58 -9.22
CA SER A 65 10.59 8.63 -8.93
C SER A 65 9.74 8.28 -10.16
N ILE A 66 10.16 8.72 -11.35
CA ILE A 66 9.49 8.38 -12.62
C ILE A 66 9.58 6.88 -12.87
N ASP A 67 10.77 6.30 -12.71
CA ASP A 67 10.98 4.87 -12.94
C ASP A 67 10.17 4.03 -11.94
N MET A 68 10.08 4.45 -10.67
CA MET A 68 9.20 3.83 -9.67
C MET A 68 7.72 3.95 -10.06
N ALA A 69 7.26 5.14 -10.44
CA ALA A 69 5.89 5.37 -10.88
C ALA A 69 5.52 4.50 -12.11
N ARG A 70 6.44 4.33 -13.05
CA ARG A 70 6.24 3.53 -14.28
C ARG A 70 6.24 2.02 -14.04
N ALA A 71 6.79 1.56 -12.93
CA ALA A 71 6.80 0.15 -12.56
C ALA A 71 5.40 -0.36 -12.19
N HIS A 72 4.47 0.54 -11.88
CA HIS A 72 3.09 0.21 -11.52
C HIS A 72 2.19 0.01 -12.74
N SER A 73 1.16 -0.81 -12.57
CA SER A 73 0.05 -1.02 -13.49
C SER A 73 -1.02 0.05 -13.30
N TRP A 74 -1.21 0.89 -14.33
CA TRP A 74 -2.15 2.02 -14.30
C TRP A 74 -3.34 1.78 -15.21
N ALA A 75 -4.56 1.83 -14.67
CA ALA A 75 -5.79 1.70 -15.46
C ALA A 75 -6.72 2.90 -15.22
N PRO A 76 -7.42 3.42 -16.23
CA PRO A 76 -8.41 4.48 -16.03
C PRO A 76 -9.52 4.04 -15.06
N TYR A 77 -9.94 4.90 -14.13
CA TYR A 77 -11.03 4.60 -13.21
C TYR A 77 -12.32 4.17 -13.94
N VAL A 78 -12.59 4.81 -15.08
CA VAL A 78 -13.75 4.53 -15.94
C VAL A 78 -13.75 3.13 -16.56
N THR A 79 -12.59 2.45 -16.62
CA THR A 79 -12.51 1.05 -17.08
C THR A 79 -12.54 0.07 -15.92
N VAL A 80 -11.95 0.43 -14.77
CA VAL A 80 -11.87 -0.45 -13.59
C VAL A 80 -13.24 -0.68 -12.95
N ILE A 81 -14.05 0.37 -12.78
CA ILE A 81 -15.35 0.25 -12.10
C ILE A 81 -16.33 -0.68 -12.84
N PRO A 82 -16.53 -0.54 -14.17
CA PRO A 82 -17.38 -1.48 -14.91
C PRO A 82 -16.89 -2.93 -14.83
N ALA A 83 -15.57 -3.15 -14.84
CA ALA A 83 -15.01 -4.49 -14.69
C ALA A 83 -15.30 -5.08 -13.31
N LEU A 84 -15.08 -4.34 -12.23
CA LEU A 84 -15.42 -4.80 -10.87
C LEU A 84 -16.93 -5.04 -10.69
N ARG A 85 -17.78 -4.20 -11.29
CA ARG A 85 -19.23 -4.41 -11.32
C ARG A 85 -19.62 -5.65 -12.13
N SER A 86 -18.92 -5.96 -13.21
CA SER A 86 -19.15 -7.20 -13.97
C SER A 86 -18.77 -8.42 -13.13
N LEU A 87 -17.70 -8.33 -12.34
CA LEU A 87 -17.28 -9.40 -11.43
C LEU A 87 -18.30 -9.63 -10.31
N SER A 88 -18.92 -8.57 -9.76
CA SER A 88 -19.94 -8.73 -8.71
C SER A 88 -21.23 -9.39 -9.21
N LEU A 89 -21.43 -9.46 -10.52
CA LEU A 89 -22.56 -10.14 -11.16
C LEU A 89 -22.21 -11.56 -11.64
N ALA A 90 -20.96 -12.01 -11.48
CA ALA A 90 -20.51 -13.30 -11.98
C ALA A 90 -21.10 -14.46 -11.15
N ARG A 91 -21.67 -15.44 -11.85
CA ARG A 91 -22.19 -16.67 -11.24
C ARG A 91 -21.15 -17.78 -11.37
N LEU A 92 -20.33 -18.00 -10.34
CA LEU A 92 -19.22 -18.96 -10.42
C LEU A 92 -19.64 -20.43 -10.62
N VAL A 93 -20.93 -20.75 -10.52
CA VAL A 93 -21.46 -22.08 -10.85
C VAL A 93 -21.39 -22.34 -12.37
N ASP A 94 -21.56 -21.30 -13.18
CA ASP A 94 -21.69 -21.38 -14.63
C ASP A 94 -20.32 -21.17 -15.31
N GLU A 95 -19.91 -22.09 -16.19
CA GLU A 95 -18.62 -21.99 -16.89
C GLU A 95 -18.51 -20.72 -17.73
N ALA A 96 -19.58 -20.32 -18.40
CA ALA A 96 -19.62 -19.09 -19.17
C ALA A 96 -19.35 -17.85 -18.29
N SER A 97 -19.90 -17.81 -17.08
CA SER A 97 -19.67 -16.73 -16.12
C SER A 97 -18.25 -16.76 -15.57
N ARG A 98 -17.65 -17.93 -15.34
CA ARG A 98 -16.22 -18.05 -14.98
C ARG A 98 -15.33 -17.51 -16.10
N GLY A 99 -15.62 -17.87 -17.35
CA GLY A 99 -14.92 -17.33 -18.53
C GLY A 99 -15.03 -15.81 -18.62
N ALA A 100 -16.23 -15.24 -18.44
CA ALA A 100 -16.43 -13.79 -18.44
C ALA A 100 -15.69 -13.09 -17.29
N ALA A 101 -15.67 -13.68 -16.09
CA ALA A 101 -14.91 -13.14 -14.96
C ALA A 101 -13.41 -13.15 -15.23
N ARG A 102 -12.88 -14.20 -15.86
CA ARG A 102 -11.47 -14.29 -16.27
C ARG A 102 -11.10 -13.21 -17.27
N GLU A 103 -11.96 -13.00 -18.27
CA GLU A 103 -11.76 -11.94 -19.28
C GLU A 103 -11.79 -10.56 -18.62
N ALA A 104 -12.76 -10.30 -17.74
CA ALA A 104 -12.86 -9.03 -17.03
C ALA A 104 -11.60 -8.72 -16.21
N ILE A 105 -11.02 -9.73 -15.55
CA ILE A 105 -9.75 -9.58 -14.82
C ILE A 105 -8.58 -9.37 -15.78
N SER A 106 -8.53 -10.09 -16.90
CA SER A 106 -7.46 -9.94 -17.89
C SER A 106 -7.46 -8.54 -18.52
N GLU A 107 -8.63 -8.02 -18.86
CA GLU A 107 -8.83 -6.70 -19.45
C GLU A 107 -8.34 -5.56 -18.54
N LEU A 108 -8.45 -5.71 -17.21
CA LEU A 108 -7.87 -4.75 -16.25
C LEU A 108 -6.37 -4.54 -16.48
N TYR A 109 -5.62 -5.63 -16.69
CA TYR A 109 -4.16 -5.58 -16.83
C TYR A 109 -3.70 -5.39 -18.28
N LYS A 110 -4.50 -5.80 -19.27
CA LYS A 110 -4.19 -5.62 -20.69
C LYS A 110 -4.05 -4.15 -21.07
N HIS A 111 -4.83 -3.29 -20.44
CA HIS A 111 -4.81 -1.85 -20.64
C HIS A 111 -3.95 -1.10 -19.63
N ALA A 112 -3.23 -1.82 -18.75
CA ALA A 112 -2.38 -1.20 -17.75
C ALA A 112 -1.17 -0.52 -18.40
N LYS A 113 -1.22 0.80 -18.54
CA LYS A 113 -0.16 1.62 -19.13
C LYS A 113 -0.02 2.92 -18.36
N PRO A 114 1.21 3.37 -18.05
CA PRO A 114 1.43 4.66 -17.41
C PRO A 114 0.74 5.79 -18.19
N PRO A 115 -0.06 6.64 -17.53
CA PRO A 115 -0.76 7.76 -18.19
C PRO A 115 0.14 8.96 -18.49
N PHE A 116 1.44 8.78 -18.33
CA PHE A 116 2.50 9.78 -18.51
C PHE A 116 3.69 9.11 -19.20
N ASP A 117 4.58 9.91 -19.79
CA ASP A 117 5.78 9.38 -20.43
C ASP A 117 7.02 10.24 -20.14
N ALA A 118 8.19 9.64 -20.36
CA ALA A 118 9.48 10.33 -20.25
C ALA A 118 9.74 11.26 -21.45
N ALA A 119 8.86 11.29 -22.44
CA ALA A 119 8.98 12.05 -23.69
C ALA A 119 8.19 13.38 -23.65
N GLY A 120 7.60 13.75 -22.51
CA GLY A 120 6.93 15.04 -22.32
C GLY A 120 5.41 14.97 -22.13
N ARG A 121 4.83 13.79 -21.87
CA ARG A 121 3.43 13.68 -21.46
C ARG A 121 3.30 13.73 -19.93
N ARG A 122 2.80 14.85 -19.43
CA ARG A 122 2.36 15.00 -18.03
C ARG A 122 1.13 14.13 -17.77
N PHE A 123 0.93 13.72 -16.52
CA PHE A 123 -0.28 13.01 -16.09
C PHE A 123 -1.53 13.82 -16.50
N PRO A 124 -2.60 13.20 -17.05
CA PRO A 124 -3.73 13.95 -17.61
C PRO A 124 -4.48 14.79 -16.57
N ALA A 125 -4.93 15.98 -16.95
CA ALA A 125 -5.73 16.83 -16.06
C ALA A 125 -7.17 16.35 -16.05
N GLY A 126 -7.78 16.25 -14.87
CA GLY A 126 -9.20 15.92 -14.73
C GLY A 126 -9.55 14.45 -14.99
N GLU A 127 -8.55 13.59 -15.19
CA GLU A 127 -8.73 12.15 -15.26
C GLU A 127 -8.23 11.49 -13.97
N VAL A 128 -8.86 10.37 -13.61
CA VAL A 128 -8.50 9.57 -12.44
C VAL A 128 -8.03 8.20 -12.93
N TYR A 129 -6.86 7.80 -12.46
CA TYR A 129 -6.30 6.47 -12.71
C TYR A 129 -6.20 5.67 -11.41
N VAL A 130 -6.28 4.36 -11.57
CA VAL A 130 -6.14 3.37 -10.51
C VAL A 130 -4.78 2.71 -10.65
N CYS A 131 -4.03 2.63 -9.56
CA CYS A 131 -2.83 1.80 -9.49
C CYS A 131 -3.22 0.38 -9.04
N LEU A 132 -3.28 -0.56 -9.98
CA LEU A 132 -3.78 -1.92 -9.74
C LEU A 132 -2.89 -2.76 -8.80
N ASP A 133 -1.61 -2.40 -8.71
CA ASP A 133 -0.61 -3.15 -7.93
C ASP A 133 -0.45 -2.65 -6.49
N ARG A 134 -1.19 -1.61 -6.09
CA ARG A 134 -1.13 -1.06 -4.73
C ARG A 134 -2.06 -1.81 -3.78
N ALA A 135 -1.60 -2.01 -2.55
CA ALA A 135 -2.46 -2.47 -1.47
C ALA A 135 -3.47 -1.36 -1.09
N PRO A 136 -4.69 -1.72 -0.65
CA PRO A 136 -5.20 -3.10 -0.50
C PRO A 136 -5.77 -3.69 -1.80
N LEU A 137 -5.92 -2.89 -2.86
CA LEU A 137 -6.57 -3.30 -4.11
C LEU A 137 -5.95 -4.55 -4.75
N ALA A 138 -4.61 -4.59 -4.87
CA ALA A 138 -3.91 -5.73 -5.46
C ALA A 138 -4.19 -7.04 -4.72
N ALA A 139 -4.23 -7.00 -3.38
CA ALA A 139 -4.53 -8.17 -2.55
C ALA A 139 -5.97 -8.65 -2.78
N ASN A 140 -6.91 -7.72 -2.93
CA ASN A 140 -8.30 -8.07 -3.24
C ASN A 140 -8.43 -8.68 -4.64
N ILE A 141 -7.78 -8.12 -5.67
CA ILE A 141 -7.77 -8.69 -7.03
C ILE A 141 -7.17 -10.10 -7.04
N GLN A 142 -6.07 -10.32 -6.32
CA GLN A 142 -5.47 -11.66 -6.17
C GLN A 142 -6.42 -12.63 -5.46
N SER A 143 -7.15 -12.17 -4.44
CA SER A 143 -8.17 -12.98 -3.76
C SER A 143 -9.29 -13.40 -4.70
N ILE A 144 -9.76 -12.49 -5.56
CA ILE A 144 -10.77 -12.78 -6.60
C ILE A 144 -10.24 -13.85 -7.56
N GLN A 145 -9.02 -13.67 -8.10
CA GLN A 145 -8.38 -14.64 -9.00
C GLN A 145 -8.23 -16.02 -8.37
N ARG A 146 -7.80 -16.08 -7.11
CA ARG A 146 -7.64 -17.33 -6.36
C ARG A 146 -8.95 -18.09 -6.26
N HIS A 147 -10.04 -17.43 -5.85
CA HIS A 147 -11.33 -18.12 -5.72
C HIS A 147 -11.93 -18.50 -7.08
N LEU A 148 -11.71 -17.71 -8.12
CA LEU A 148 -12.08 -18.09 -9.49
C LEU A 148 -11.37 -19.37 -9.92
N MET A 149 -10.06 -19.47 -9.71
CA MET A 149 -9.28 -20.68 -9.99
C MET A 149 -9.76 -21.88 -9.17
N MET A 150 -10.09 -21.68 -7.90
CA MET A 150 -10.66 -22.75 -7.06
C MET A 150 -12.02 -23.23 -7.59
N ALA A 151 -12.87 -22.32 -8.09
CA ALA A 151 -14.16 -22.68 -8.68
C ALA A 151 -14.00 -23.47 -9.98
N GLU A 152 -13.02 -23.13 -10.81
CA GLU A 152 -12.69 -23.84 -12.07
C GLU A 152 -12.15 -25.26 -11.81
N ALA A 153 -11.37 -25.43 -10.75
CA ALA A 153 -10.83 -26.73 -10.35
C ALA A 153 -11.83 -27.61 -9.58
N SER A 154 -12.96 -27.04 -9.14
CA SER A 154 -13.94 -27.76 -8.34
C SER A 154 -14.93 -28.51 -9.22
N PRO A 155 -15.26 -29.77 -8.91
CA PRO A 155 -16.40 -30.44 -9.52
C PRO A 155 -17.67 -29.61 -9.31
N SER A 156 -18.55 -29.57 -10.31
CA SER A 156 -19.86 -28.96 -10.17
C SER A 156 -20.56 -29.59 -8.96
N TYR A 157 -20.90 -28.79 -7.94
CA TYR A 157 -21.49 -29.20 -6.66
C TYR A 157 -20.54 -29.83 -5.62
N SER A 158 -19.41 -29.18 -5.35
CA SER A 158 -18.60 -29.50 -4.16
C SER A 158 -19.16 -28.83 -2.89
N ASP A 159 -18.96 -29.47 -1.74
CA ASP A 159 -19.32 -28.92 -0.42
C ASP A 159 -18.63 -27.58 -0.11
N ASN A 160 -17.55 -27.27 -0.83
CA ASN A 160 -16.77 -26.04 -0.65
C ASN A 160 -17.19 -24.89 -1.58
N LEU A 161 -18.13 -25.12 -2.51
CA LEU A 161 -18.51 -24.12 -3.51
C LEU A 161 -19.06 -22.84 -2.87
N SER A 162 -19.83 -22.95 -1.79
CA SER A 162 -20.37 -21.80 -1.06
C SER A 162 -19.26 -20.92 -0.50
N ASN A 163 -18.24 -21.51 0.14
CA ASN A 163 -17.09 -20.77 0.69
C ASN A 163 -16.26 -20.11 -0.44
N ILE A 164 -16.13 -20.79 -1.58
CA ILE A 164 -15.43 -20.24 -2.74
C ILE A 164 -16.16 -19.01 -3.29
N VAL A 165 -17.49 -19.10 -3.43
CA VAL A 165 -18.33 -17.99 -3.88
C VAL A 165 -18.31 -16.83 -2.89
N GLU A 166 -18.42 -17.11 -1.59
CA GLU A 166 -18.35 -16.08 -0.54
C GLU A 166 -17.00 -15.36 -0.55
N GLY A 167 -15.89 -16.11 -0.63
CA GLY A 167 -14.56 -15.53 -0.69
C GLY A 167 -14.31 -14.71 -1.97
N TYR A 168 -14.87 -15.14 -3.10
CA TYR A 168 -14.85 -14.36 -4.34
C TYR A 168 -15.62 -13.03 -4.18
N MET A 169 -16.86 -13.09 -3.71
CA MET A 169 -17.72 -11.90 -3.55
C MET A 169 -17.16 -10.93 -2.51
N THR A 170 -16.56 -11.45 -1.44
CA THR A 170 -15.84 -10.65 -0.44
C THR A 170 -14.66 -9.94 -1.09
N GLY A 171 -13.87 -10.64 -1.91
CA GLY A 171 -12.77 -10.03 -2.66
C GLY A 171 -13.24 -8.92 -3.60
N VAL A 172 -14.34 -9.11 -4.33
CA VAL A 172 -14.91 -8.08 -5.21
C VAL A 172 -15.40 -6.88 -4.40
N SER A 173 -16.12 -7.11 -3.31
CA SER A 173 -16.64 -6.04 -2.45
C SER A 173 -15.50 -5.21 -1.85
N ASN A 174 -14.49 -5.86 -1.27
CA ASN A 174 -13.32 -5.19 -0.72
C ASN A 174 -12.52 -4.42 -1.80
N ALA A 175 -12.47 -4.92 -3.03
CA ALA A 175 -11.85 -4.20 -4.14
C ALA A 175 -12.61 -2.92 -4.49
N ILE A 176 -13.95 -2.96 -4.48
CA ILE A 176 -14.80 -1.77 -4.68
C ILE A 176 -14.63 -0.79 -3.52
N ASP A 177 -14.66 -1.29 -2.28
CA ASP A 177 -14.50 -0.47 -1.08
C ASP A 177 -13.15 0.25 -1.07
N ALA A 178 -12.08 -0.45 -1.47
CA ALA A 178 -10.75 0.15 -1.63
C ALA A 178 -10.72 1.34 -2.59
N LEU A 179 -11.57 1.36 -3.63
CA LEU A 179 -11.68 2.50 -4.56
C LEU A 179 -12.54 3.65 -4.00
N THR A 180 -13.24 3.44 -2.90
CA THR A 180 -14.11 4.46 -2.26
C THR A 180 -13.59 4.95 -0.93
N ALA A 181 -12.59 4.27 -0.37
CA ALA A 181 -11.94 4.66 0.87
C ALA A 181 -11.19 5.98 0.70
N ASP A 182 -11.37 6.91 1.64
CA ASP A 182 -10.56 8.12 1.76
C ASP A 182 -9.27 7.77 2.53
N ASP A 183 -8.37 7.03 1.87
CA ASP A 183 -7.02 6.77 2.39
C ASP A 183 -6.00 7.65 1.66
N ARG A 184 -5.56 8.71 2.35
CA ARG A 184 -4.58 9.67 1.84
C ARG A 184 -3.14 9.17 1.93
N TRP A 185 -2.89 8.09 2.67
CA TRP A 185 -1.54 7.62 2.97
C TRP A 185 -1.08 6.53 2.00
N ASP A 186 -1.97 5.64 1.59
CA ASP A 186 -1.74 4.67 0.52
C ASP A 186 -2.87 4.73 -0.52
N PRO A 187 -2.96 5.83 -1.29
CA PRO A 187 -4.01 5.99 -2.28
C PRO A 187 -3.90 4.91 -3.37
N VAL A 188 -5.03 4.33 -3.75
CA VAL A 188 -5.14 3.49 -4.95
C VAL A 188 -5.64 4.28 -6.16
N LEU A 189 -6.27 5.43 -5.91
CA LEU A 189 -6.76 6.38 -6.90
C LEU A 189 -5.85 7.60 -6.97
N TYR A 190 -5.55 8.01 -8.20
CA TYR A 190 -4.67 9.14 -8.46
C TYR A 190 -5.29 10.03 -9.53
N ASP A 191 -5.55 11.28 -9.15
CA ASP A 191 -5.56 12.38 -10.11
C ASP A 191 -4.12 12.88 -10.31
N ARG A 192 -3.95 13.95 -11.11
CA ARG A 192 -2.62 14.53 -11.36
C ARG A 192 -1.93 14.97 -10.06
N GLU A 193 -2.64 15.67 -9.20
CA GLU A 193 -2.04 16.25 -7.99
C GLU A 193 -1.62 15.17 -6.99
N GLY A 194 -2.51 14.19 -6.75
CA GLY A 194 -2.24 13.02 -5.95
C GLY A 194 -1.10 12.18 -6.50
N PHE A 195 -1.03 12.00 -7.83
CA PHE A 195 0.10 11.33 -8.48
C PHE A 195 1.42 12.07 -8.24
N GLU A 196 1.46 13.37 -8.53
CA GLU A 196 2.69 14.16 -8.40
C GLU A 196 3.16 14.23 -6.94
N SER A 197 2.23 14.38 -6.00
CA SER A 197 2.51 14.37 -4.56
C SER A 197 3.03 13.00 -4.09
N ALA A 198 2.33 11.91 -4.43
CA ALA A 198 2.68 10.56 -3.94
C ALA A 198 4.05 10.07 -4.42
N PHE A 199 4.47 10.45 -5.63
CA PHE A 199 5.78 10.08 -6.18
C PHE A 199 6.84 11.17 -6.03
N LEU A 200 6.53 12.29 -5.36
CA LEU A 200 7.43 13.44 -5.18
C LEU A 200 7.96 13.98 -6.52
N LEU A 201 7.08 14.07 -7.51
CA LEU A 201 7.40 14.48 -8.87
C LEU A 201 7.19 15.99 -9.02
N THR A 202 8.10 16.61 -9.77
CA THR A 202 8.01 17.99 -10.23
C THR A 202 7.94 18.00 -11.74
N TRP A 203 7.04 18.82 -12.30
CA TRP A 203 6.91 19.01 -13.74
C TRP A 203 7.62 20.30 -14.17
N THR A 204 8.51 20.20 -15.15
CA THR A 204 9.11 21.35 -15.83
C THR A 204 8.48 21.48 -17.21
N GLU A 205 7.91 22.64 -17.52
CA GLU A 205 7.33 22.90 -18.85
C GLU A 205 8.41 22.87 -19.96
N PRO A 206 8.05 22.39 -21.16
CA PRO A 206 8.93 22.43 -22.34
C PRO A 206 9.19 23.83 -22.90
#